data_AF-A0A1X0NMH2-F1
#
_entry.id   AF-A0A1X0NMH2-F1
#
_cell.length_a   1.000
_cell.length_b   1.000
_cell.length_c   1.000
_cell.angle_alpha   90.00
_cell.angle_beta   90.00
_cell.angle_gamma   90.00
#
_symmetry.space_group_name_H-M   'P 1'
#
loop_
_entity.id
_entity.type
_entity.pdbx_description
1 polymer ?
#
loop_
_entity_poly.entity_id
_entity_poly.type
_entity_poly.pdbx_seq_one_letter_code
_entity_poly.pdbx_strand_id
1 'polypeptide(L)'
;RDGPKMAELDDVCPIIKPLVHTSCETGNAKDMPGSILSNTSRCLSRVEFVSDSEVRSIGDICAQVKCDSGKVHIRYKGNNSWHVCDNETENDVILPQSNDSALSSGVILCPKYSEVCM
;
A
#
# COMPACT_ATOMS: atom_id res chain seq x y z
N ARG A 1 22.59 18.69 29.03
CA ARG A 1 23.43 17.78 28.21
C ARG A 1 23.42 16.44 28.92
N ASP A 2 23.45 15.37 28.14
CA ASP A 2 23.43 13.96 28.53
C ASP A 2 22.03 13.36 28.76
N GLY A 3 21.47 12.85 27.65
CA GLY A 3 20.39 11.87 27.67
C GLY A 3 20.93 10.47 28.00
N PRO A 4 20.06 9.54 28.44
CA PRO A 4 20.48 8.27 29.02
C PRO A 4 21.13 7.37 27.97
N LYS A 5 22.17 6.66 28.42
CA LYS A 5 22.98 5.73 27.64
C LYS A 5 22.13 4.51 27.22
N MET A 6 22.28 4.16 25.95
CA MET A 6 21.77 2.93 25.33
C MET A 6 22.40 1.71 26.00
N ALA A 7 21.74 1.16 27.00
CA ALA A 7 21.98 -0.20 27.44
C ALA A 7 20.65 -0.79 27.93
N GLU A 8 20.31 -1.95 27.37
CA GLU A 8 19.26 -2.88 27.81
C GLU A 8 17.81 -2.51 27.48
N LEU A 9 17.38 -2.93 26.29
CA LEU A 9 16.01 -3.35 25.98
C LEU A 9 16.12 -4.40 24.85
N ASP A 10 16.00 -5.68 25.19
CA ASP A 10 15.87 -6.78 24.22
C ASP A 10 14.46 -6.81 23.58
N ASP A 11 14.03 -5.67 23.04
CA ASP A 11 12.74 -5.45 22.38
C ASP A 11 12.96 -4.99 20.93
N VAL A 12 13.58 -5.83 20.10
CA VAL A 12 13.71 -5.54 18.65
C VAL A 12 12.40 -5.92 17.96
N CYS A 13 11.43 -5.01 17.95
CA CYS A 13 10.30 -5.08 17.01
C CYS A 13 10.83 -4.78 15.60
N PRO A 14 10.86 -5.75 14.66
CA PRO A 14 11.28 -5.47 13.30
C PRO A 14 10.28 -4.52 12.63
N ILE A 15 10.73 -3.32 12.26
CA ILE A 15 9.93 -2.33 11.55
C ILE A 15 10.25 -2.44 10.05
N ILE A 16 9.22 -2.44 9.21
CA ILE A 16 9.38 -2.31 7.76
C ILE A 16 9.95 -0.91 7.46
N LYS A 17 11.16 -0.86 6.91
CA LYS A 17 11.82 0.39 6.54
C LYS A 17 11.60 0.69 5.06
N PRO A 18 11.16 1.90 4.69
CA PRO A 18 11.09 2.28 3.28
C PRO A 18 12.51 2.29 2.69
N LEU A 19 12.64 1.80 1.46
CA LEU A 19 13.87 1.92 0.69
C LEU A 19 13.98 3.36 0.15
N VAL A 20 15.22 3.84 0.03
CA VAL A 20 15.50 5.09 -0.69
C VAL A 20 14.99 4.86 -2.12
N HIS A 21 14.03 5.67 -2.57
CA HIS A 21 13.27 5.58 -3.84
C HIS A 21 11.93 4.84 -3.85
N THR A 22 11.46 4.25 -2.74
CA THR A 22 10.12 3.60 -2.70
C THR A 22 9.05 4.45 -1.99
N SER A 23 9.18 5.78 -2.06
CA SER A 23 8.15 6.70 -1.56
C SER A 23 6.96 6.74 -2.51
N CYS A 24 5.74 6.62 -2.00
CA CYS A 24 4.53 6.74 -2.81
C CYS A 24 4.32 8.13 -3.42
N GLU A 25 4.95 9.16 -2.86
CA GLU A 25 4.78 10.54 -3.32
C GLU A 25 5.78 10.92 -4.42
N THR A 26 7.03 10.51 -4.27
CA THR A 26 8.16 11.00 -5.07
C THR A 26 9.20 9.93 -5.44
N GLY A 27 8.88 8.66 -5.19
CA GLY A 27 9.76 7.54 -5.51
C GLY A 27 9.92 7.28 -7.00
N ASN A 28 10.49 6.12 -7.33
CA ASN A 28 10.69 5.67 -8.69
C ASN A 28 9.71 4.56 -9.04
N ALA A 29 8.80 4.80 -9.97
CA ALA A 29 7.76 3.83 -10.36
C ALA A 29 8.33 2.55 -10.98
N LYS A 30 9.58 2.56 -11.46
CA LYS A 30 10.26 1.37 -11.97
C LYS A 30 10.61 0.37 -10.86
N ASP A 31 10.80 0.86 -9.64
CA ASP A 31 11.14 0.04 -8.47
C ASP A 31 9.87 -0.44 -7.73
N MET A 32 8.69 0.06 -8.13
CA MET A 32 7.39 -0.27 -7.54
C MET A 32 6.37 -0.66 -8.62
N PRO A 33 6.49 -1.84 -9.25
CA PRO A 33 5.50 -2.33 -10.21
C PRO A 33 4.08 -2.35 -9.63
N GLY A 34 3.07 -2.11 -10.47
CA GLY A 34 1.66 -2.00 -10.03
C GLY A 34 1.30 -0.71 -9.27
N SER A 35 2.27 0.15 -8.97
CA SER A 35 2.04 1.37 -8.18
C SER A 35 1.80 2.64 -9.01
N ILE A 36 0.91 3.51 -8.54
CA ILE A 36 0.77 4.90 -8.99
C ILE A 36 1.44 5.81 -7.97
N LEU A 37 2.40 6.61 -8.42
CA LEU A 37 3.06 7.61 -7.58
C LEU A 37 2.42 8.99 -7.78
N SER A 38 2.06 9.64 -6.68
CA SER A 38 1.52 10.99 -6.66
C SER A 38 1.47 11.53 -5.23
N ASN A 39 1.28 12.84 -5.07
CA ASN A 39 1.11 13.47 -3.75
C ASN A 39 -0.10 12.94 -2.95
N THR A 40 -1.09 12.33 -3.61
CA THR A 40 -2.24 11.68 -2.95
C THR A 40 -2.08 10.17 -2.85
N SER A 41 -0.94 9.61 -3.27
CA SER A 41 -0.71 8.18 -3.20
C SER A 41 -0.29 7.75 -1.79
N ARG A 42 -0.84 6.61 -1.35
CA ARG A 42 -0.51 5.97 -0.06
C ARG A 42 -0.18 4.50 -0.28
N CYS A 43 0.57 3.94 0.66
CA CYS A 43 0.91 2.52 0.68
C CYS A 43 -0.32 1.72 1.10
N LEU A 44 -0.75 0.78 0.29
CA LEU A 44 -1.87 -0.12 0.57
C LEU A 44 -1.36 -1.55 0.62
N SER A 45 -1.82 -2.29 1.63
CA SER A 45 -1.56 -3.72 1.74
C SER A 45 -2.24 -4.48 0.61
N ARG A 46 -1.55 -5.51 0.11
CA ARG A 46 -2.10 -6.44 -0.87
C ARG A 46 -1.82 -7.87 -0.46
N VAL A 47 -2.76 -8.75 -0.78
CA VAL A 47 -2.62 -10.19 -0.60
C VAL A 47 -2.55 -10.82 -1.97
N GLU A 48 -1.46 -11.51 -2.27
CA GLU A 48 -1.31 -12.24 -3.52
C GLU A 48 -1.90 -13.64 -3.44
N PHE A 49 -2.57 -14.05 -4.51
CA PHE A 49 -2.90 -15.47 -4.71
C PHE A 49 -1.68 -16.14 -5.34
N VAL A 50 -0.83 -16.72 -4.50
CA VAL A 50 0.39 -17.38 -4.95
C VAL A 50 0.00 -18.68 -5.67
N SER A 51 0.19 -18.73 -6.99
CA SER A 51 0.42 -19.98 -7.70
C SER A 51 1.91 -20.31 -7.62
N ASP A 52 2.23 -21.58 -7.40
CA ASP A 52 3.51 -22.18 -6.95
C ASP A 52 4.75 -21.96 -7.87
N SER A 53 4.90 -20.79 -8.51
CA SER A 53 5.96 -20.48 -9.47
C SER A 53 6.55 -19.09 -9.18
N GLU A 54 7.73 -19.06 -8.56
CA GLU A 54 8.76 -17.99 -8.56
C GLU A 54 8.38 -16.53 -8.91
N VAL A 55 7.26 -15.99 -8.42
CA VAL A 55 6.98 -14.56 -8.52
C VAL A 55 7.47 -13.89 -7.24
N ARG A 56 8.36 -12.89 -7.38
CA ARG A 56 8.69 -11.97 -6.30
C ARG A 56 7.38 -11.33 -5.84
N SER A 57 6.91 -11.70 -4.65
CA SER A 57 5.63 -11.23 -4.18
C SER A 57 5.64 -9.72 -4.00
N ILE A 58 4.72 -9.03 -4.68
CA ILE A 58 4.47 -7.61 -4.45
C ILE A 58 3.53 -7.54 -3.25
N GLY A 59 4.12 -7.36 -2.06
CA GLY A 59 3.38 -7.30 -0.80
C GLY A 59 2.47 -6.08 -0.72
N ASP A 60 2.99 -4.90 -1.07
CA ASP A 60 2.26 -3.64 -0.97
C ASP A 60 2.40 -2.83 -2.26
N ILE A 61 1.45 -1.92 -2.51
CA ILE A 61 1.47 -1.00 -3.66
C ILE A 61 1.20 0.44 -3.22
N CYS A 62 1.66 1.40 -4.03
CA CYS A 62 1.17 2.76 -3.93
C CYS A 62 -0.07 2.93 -4.82
N ALA A 63 -1.16 3.44 -4.25
CA ALA A 63 -2.36 3.78 -4.99
C ALA A 63 -2.83 5.16 -4.58
N GLN A 64 -3.52 5.84 -5.48
CA GLN A 64 -4.09 7.15 -5.19
C GLN A 64 -5.26 7.01 -4.25
N VAL A 65 -5.26 7.85 -3.22
CA VAL A 65 -6.32 7.94 -2.23
C VAL A 65 -7.03 9.28 -2.40
N LYS A 66 -8.36 9.25 -2.36
CA LYS A 66 -9.19 10.43 -2.21
C LYS A 66 -10.17 10.20 -1.07
N CYS A 67 -10.16 11.11 -0.10
CA CYS A 67 -11.03 11.07 1.06
C CYS A 67 -12.20 12.01 0.81
N ASP A 68 -13.43 11.48 0.85
CA ASP A 68 -14.63 12.27 0.58
C ASP A 68 -15.80 11.70 1.37
N SER A 69 -16.53 12.57 2.08
CA SER A 69 -17.74 12.21 2.82
C SER A 69 -17.56 11.01 3.78
N GLY A 70 -16.42 10.94 4.47
CA GLY A 70 -16.09 9.83 5.39
C GLY A 70 -15.71 8.52 4.71
N LYS A 71 -15.54 8.51 3.38
CA LYS A 71 -15.16 7.33 2.62
C LYS A 71 -13.79 7.48 1.97
N VAL A 72 -13.09 6.34 1.85
CA VAL A 72 -11.83 6.23 1.12
C VAL A 72 -12.13 5.80 -0.31
N HIS A 73 -11.61 6.55 -1.28
CA HIS A 73 -11.66 6.19 -2.69
C HIS A 73 -10.26 5.85 -3.17
N ILE A 74 -10.10 4.69 -3.79
CA ILE A 74 -8.83 4.15 -4.25
C ILE A 74 -8.78 4.13 -5.78
N ARG A 75 -7.68 4.60 -6.35
CA ARG A 75 -7.34 4.39 -7.77
C ARG A 75 -5.95 3.75 -7.88
N TYR A 76 -5.92 2.56 -8.47
CA TYR A 76 -4.70 1.74 -8.64
C TYR A 76 -4.28 1.66 -10.11
N LYS A 77 -3.06 1.18 -10.37
CA LYS A 77 -2.50 1.17 -11.73
C LYS A 77 -3.26 0.21 -12.65
N GLY A 78 -3.48 0.61 -13.90
CA GLY A 78 -4.18 -0.19 -14.91
C GLY A 78 -5.70 -0.21 -14.78
N ASN A 79 -6.28 0.56 -13.84
CA ASN A 79 -7.69 0.92 -13.83
C ASN A 79 -7.85 2.42 -13.51
N ASN A 80 -8.45 3.17 -14.44
CA ASN A 80 -8.60 4.63 -14.27
C ASN A 80 -9.79 5.04 -13.39
N SER A 81 -10.64 4.09 -12.99
CA SER A 81 -11.80 4.33 -12.15
C SER A 81 -11.44 4.43 -10.67
N TRP A 82 -12.22 5.21 -9.92
CA TRP A 82 -12.16 5.26 -8.46
C TRP A 82 -13.04 4.16 -7.88
N HIS A 83 -12.46 3.37 -6.98
CA HIS A 83 -13.14 2.32 -6.24
C HIS A 83 -13.40 2.82 -4.82
N VAL A 84 -14.63 2.69 -4.36
CA VAL A 84 -15.01 3.12 -3.01
C VAL A 84 -14.74 1.96 -2.06
N CYS A 85 -13.96 2.21 -1.01
CA CYS A 85 -13.89 1.32 0.14
C CYS A 85 -15.07 1.66 1.05
N ASP A 86 -16.00 0.72 1.18
CA ASP A 86 -17.30 0.94 1.81
C ASP A 86 -17.27 0.68 3.31
N ASN A 87 -16.26 -0.01 3.84
CA ASN A 87 -16.30 -0.47 5.23
C ASN A 87 -15.03 -0.17 6.03
N GLU A 88 -15.26 0.29 7.27
CA GLU A 88 -14.29 0.39 8.35
C GLU A 88 -13.87 -0.99 8.94
N THR A 89 -14.14 -2.08 8.21
CA THR A 89 -13.87 -3.45 8.66
C THR A 89 -12.68 -4.02 7.90
N GLU A 90 -11.81 -4.76 8.59
CA GLU A 90 -10.52 -5.31 8.08
C GLU A 90 -10.62 -6.30 6.91
N ASN A 91 -11.82 -6.60 6.40
CA ASN A 91 -12.07 -7.56 5.34
C ASN A 91 -12.59 -6.95 4.03
N ASP A 92 -12.67 -5.62 3.92
CA ASP A 92 -13.03 -4.98 2.65
C ASP A 92 -11.86 -5.03 1.68
N VAL A 93 -12.11 -5.50 0.47
CA VAL A 93 -11.06 -5.80 -0.51
C VAL A 93 -11.48 -5.42 -1.92
N ILE A 94 -10.51 -4.96 -2.70
CA ILE A 94 -10.65 -4.67 -4.11
C ILE A 94 -10.00 -5.80 -4.91
N LEU A 95 -10.78 -6.48 -5.75
CA LEU A 95 -10.27 -7.38 -6.78
C LEU A 95 -9.79 -6.53 -7.98
N PRO A 96 -8.47 -6.42 -8.24
CA PRO A 96 -7.99 -5.55 -9.29
C PRO A 96 -8.43 -6.07 -10.65
N GLN A 97 -9.24 -5.28 -11.36
CA GLN A 97 -9.50 -5.46 -12.77
C GLN A 97 -8.53 -4.57 -13.54
N SER A 98 -7.27 -5.02 -13.60
CA SER A 98 -6.15 -4.27 -14.16
C SER A 98 -5.59 -4.95 -15.41
N ASN A 99 -5.14 -4.15 -16.36
CA ASN A 99 -4.30 -4.62 -17.47
C ASN A 99 -2.79 -4.61 -17.11
N ASP A 100 -2.42 -4.22 -15.90
CA ASP A 100 -1.04 -4.28 -15.40
C ASP A 100 -0.74 -5.67 -14.87
N SER A 101 0.30 -6.32 -15.42
CA SER A 101 0.69 -7.68 -15.03
C SER A 101 1.08 -7.79 -13.56
N ALA A 102 1.54 -6.71 -12.92
CA ALA A 102 1.85 -6.67 -11.49
C ALA A 102 0.60 -6.79 -10.61
N LEU A 103 -0.58 -6.52 -11.16
CA LEU A 103 -1.88 -6.60 -10.47
C LEU A 103 -2.78 -7.70 -11.08
N SER A 104 -2.19 -8.67 -11.77
CA SER A 104 -2.92 -9.75 -12.44
C SER A 104 -3.53 -10.79 -11.47
N SER A 105 -3.09 -10.81 -10.22
CA SER A 105 -3.59 -11.71 -9.17
C SER A 105 -3.85 -10.96 -7.86
N GLY A 106 -4.36 -11.66 -6.85
CA GLY A 106 -4.51 -11.11 -5.50
C GLY A 106 -5.62 -10.08 -5.31
N VAL A 107 -5.62 -9.45 -4.14
CA VAL A 107 -6.58 -8.42 -3.71
C VAL A 107 -5.85 -7.26 -3.03
N ILE A 108 -6.33 -6.04 -3.26
CA ILE A 108 -5.90 -4.86 -2.50
C ILE A 108 -6.79 -4.75 -1.26
N LEU A 109 -6.19 -4.65 -0.07
CA LEU A 109 -6.95 -4.44 1.15
C LEU A 109 -7.36 -2.97 1.25
N CYS A 110 -8.64 -2.73 1.52
CA CYS A 110 -9.12 -1.39 1.78
C CYS A 110 -8.56 -0.89 3.12
N PRO A 111 -7.91 0.29 3.16
CA PRO A 111 -7.41 0.85 4.41
C PRO A 111 -8.57 1.44 5.22
N LYS A 112 -8.37 1.59 6.53
CA LYS A 112 -9.28 2.38 7.37
C LYS A 112 -9.17 3.86 6.98
N TYR A 113 -10.26 4.60 7.12
CA TYR A 113 -10.26 6.04 6.82
C TYR A 113 -9.15 6.78 7.57
N SER A 114 -8.98 6.50 8.87
CA SER A 114 -7.96 7.12 9.72
C SER A 114 -6.50 6.81 9.34
N GLU A 115 -6.25 5.77 8.55
CA GLU A 115 -4.89 5.40 8.12
C GLU A 115 -4.39 6.27 6.95
N VAL A 116 -5.31 6.76 6.13
CA VAL A 116 -4.99 7.43 4.86
C VAL A 116 -5.62 8.80 4.69
N CYS A 117 -6.56 9.17 5.55
CA CYS A 117 -7.27 10.45 5.57
C CYS A 117 -7.02 11.16 6.91
N MET A 118 -6.15 12.17 6.89
CA MET A 118 -5.85 13.06 8.02
C MET A 118 -5.97 14.52 7.59
#